data_AF-A0A151SH39-F1
#
_entry.id   AF-A0A151SH39-F1
#
_cell.length_a   1.000
_cell.length_b   1.000
_cell.length_c   1.000
_cell.angle_alpha   90.00
_cell.angle_beta   90.00
_cell.angle_gamma   90.00
#
_symmetry.space_group_name_H-M   'P 1'
#
loop_
_entity.id
_entity.type
_entity.pdbx_description
1 polymer ?
#
loop_
_entity_poly.entity_id
_entity_poly.type
_entity_poly.pdbx_seq_one_letter_code
_entity_poly.pdbx_strand_id
1 'polypeptide(L)'
;MAGESGAASSVPAKGKGRARGKAVATGTAAAEKKKVENPPKDLVPGVPGYDWVRRDVGECQSVFRSFMEINAIRKSHRICGSSVSKFIRLEPCRPDERVYMRGPSGPPFFYVYQCFFRDLGVCLPFTQFECDFLNFINSAPC
;
A
#
# COMPACT_ATOMS: atom_id res chain seq x y z
N MET A 1 23.22 4.25 59.88
CA MET A 1 24.69 4.20 59.91
C MET A 1 25.13 3.77 58.53
N ALA A 2 25.61 4.72 57.71
CA ALA A 2 27.03 5.03 57.48
C ALA A 2 27.58 4.11 56.36
N GLY A 3 28.25 4.57 55.29
CA GLY A 3 28.73 5.87 54.81
C GLY A 3 28.86 5.78 53.28
N GLU A 4 28.85 6.87 52.52
CA GLU A 4 30.04 7.63 52.08
C GLU A 4 31.07 6.79 51.31
N SER A 5 31.77 7.23 50.28
CA SER A 5 31.98 8.51 49.58
C SER A 5 32.93 8.19 48.42
N GLY A 6 33.05 9.05 47.40
CA GLY A 6 34.22 9.01 46.52
C GLY A 6 34.04 9.67 45.15
N ALA A 7 34.20 10.98 45.12
CA ALA A 7 34.22 11.82 43.92
C ALA A 7 35.64 12.00 43.33
N ALA A 8 35.67 12.67 42.17
CA ALA A 8 36.80 13.35 41.50
C ALA A 8 37.72 12.49 40.62
N SER A 9 38.38 12.99 39.56
CA SER A 9 38.28 14.16 38.66
C SER A 9 39.49 14.06 37.72
N SER A 10 39.39 14.71 36.55
CA SER A 10 40.47 15.34 35.76
C SER A 10 41.15 14.58 34.60
N VAL A 11 41.45 15.41 33.59
CA VAL A 11 41.83 15.25 32.17
C VAL A 11 43.25 15.86 32.00
N PRO A 12 43.89 16.05 30.82
CA PRO A 12 44.26 15.20 29.66
C PRO A 12 45.80 15.01 29.53
N ALA A 13 46.25 14.13 28.63
CA ALA A 13 47.64 14.13 28.15
C ALA A 13 47.75 14.73 26.73
N LYS A 14 48.56 15.80 26.59
CA LYS A 14 48.87 16.54 25.37
C LYS A 14 50.29 16.18 24.92
N GLY A 15 50.42 15.48 23.79
CA GLY A 15 51.71 15.25 23.09
C GLY A 15 51.76 16.02 21.78
N LYS A 16 52.65 17.03 21.71
CA LYS A 16 52.98 17.86 20.54
C LYS A 16 53.83 17.07 19.52
N GLY A 17 53.58 17.27 18.24
CA GLY A 17 54.54 16.95 17.16
C GLY A 17 54.05 17.49 15.81
N ARG A 18 54.60 18.62 15.38
CA ARG A 18 54.24 19.37 14.17
C ARG A 18 55.28 19.08 13.08
N ALA A 19 54.87 18.63 11.90
CA ALA A 19 55.67 18.77 10.68
C ALA A 19 54.76 18.83 9.45
N ARG A 20 55.27 19.53 8.44
CA ARG A 20 54.59 20.28 7.39
C ARG A 20 54.79 19.55 6.07
N GLY A 21 53.73 19.30 5.30
CA GLY A 21 53.83 18.73 3.95
C GLY A 21 52.57 18.98 3.14
N LYS A 22 52.64 19.90 2.18
CA LYS A 22 51.63 20.09 1.13
C LYS A 22 51.64 18.88 0.19
N ALA A 23 50.47 18.31 -0.08
CA ALA A 23 50.22 17.61 -1.33
C ALA A 23 48.78 17.89 -1.76
N VAL A 24 48.65 18.65 -2.85
CA VAL A 24 47.42 18.77 -3.62
C VAL A 24 47.26 17.46 -4.37
N ALA A 25 46.19 16.72 -4.09
CA ALA A 25 45.72 15.64 -4.93
C ALA A 25 44.30 15.99 -5.37
N THR A 26 44.20 16.43 -6.62
CA THR A 26 42.97 16.66 -7.37
C THR A 26 42.24 15.32 -7.50
N GLY A 27 41.32 15.03 -6.58
CA GLY A 27 40.40 13.91 -6.68
C GLY A 27 39.19 14.33 -7.49
N THR A 28 39.21 14.00 -8.78
CA THR A 28 38.12 14.16 -9.73
C THR A 28 36.82 13.60 -9.15
N ALA A 29 35.77 14.43 -9.10
CA ALA A 29 34.43 13.98 -8.77
C ALA A 29 33.98 12.95 -9.80
N ALA A 30 34.03 11.67 -9.43
CA ALA A 30 33.31 10.64 -10.17
C ALA A 30 31.83 10.92 -9.92
N ALA A 31 31.18 11.52 -10.92
CA ALA A 31 29.74 11.62 -10.99
C ALA A 31 29.17 10.22 -10.76
N GLU A 32 28.51 10.03 -9.63
CA GLU A 32 27.66 8.87 -9.40
C GLU A 32 26.58 8.94 -10.48
N LYS A 33 26.79 8.17 -11.56
CA LYS A 33 25.77 7.95 -12.56
C LYS A 33 24.63 7.27 -11.82
N LYS A 34 23.63 8.05 -11.44
CA LYS A 34 22.32 7.59 -10.99
C LYS A 34 21.92 6.47 -11.96
N LYS A 35 22.00 5.23 -11.50
CA LYS A 35 21.53 4.06 -12.24
C LYS A 35 20.10 4.40 -12.57
N VAL A 36 19.84 4.68 -13.85
CA VAL A 36 18.48 4.72 -14.38
C VAL A 36 18.02 3.27 -14.24
N GLU A 37 17.44 2.99 -13.07
CA GLU A 37 16.73 1.77 -12.84
C GLU A 37 15.58 1.81 -13.84
N ASN A 38 15.71 1.02 -14.90
CA ASN A 38 14.60 0.80 -15.81
C ASN A 38 13.41 0.39 -14.93
N PRO A 39 12.23 1.01 -15.12
CA PRO A 39 11.06 0.60 -14.36
C PRO A 39 10.89 -0.91 -14.50
N PRO A 40 10.49 -1.62 -13.43
CA PRO A 40 10.23 -3.05 -13.50
C PRO A 40 9.41 -3.35 -14.76
N LYS A 41 9.88 -4.32 -15.56
CA LYS A 41 9.22 -4.72 -16.82
C LYS A 41 7.77 -5.18 -16.63
N ASP A 42 7.36 -5.31 -15.37
CA ASP A 42 6.07 -5.78 -14.91
C ASP A 42 5.10 -4.65 -14.57
N LEU A 43 5.38 -3.38 -14.86
CA LEU A 43 4.41 -2.29 -14.66
C LEU A 43 3.53 -2.11 -15.91
N VAL A 44 2.27 -1.72 -15.70
CA VAL A 44 1.34 -1.36 -16.78
C VAL A 44 1.80 -0.03 -17.40
N PRO A 45 2.22 0.02 -18.68
CA PRO A 45 2.48 1.30 -19.32
C PRO A 45 1.15 2.00 -19.66
N GLY A 46 1.00 3.27 -19.28
CA GLY A 46 0.09 4.17 -19.99
C GLY A 46 -1.10 4.75 -19.24
N VAL A 47 -1.22 4.60 -17.91
CA VAL A 47 -2.22 5.38 -17.14
C VAL A 47 -1.53 6.33 -16.16
N PRO A 48 -1.57 7.66 -16.39
CA PRO A 48 -0.98 8.65 -15.49
C PRO A 48 -1.49 8.48 -14.05
N GLY A 49 -0.56 8.38 -13.09
CA GLY A 49 -0.90 8.22 -11.67
C GLY A 49 -1.11 6.78 -11.20
N TYR A 50 -0.93 5.79 -12.07
CA TYR A 50 -1.10 4.36 -11.76
C TYR A 50 0.14 3.53 -12.13
N ASP A 51 1.32 4.16 -12.18
CA ASP A 51 2.58 3.49 -12.53
C ASP A 51 2.98 2.40 -11.53
N TRP A 52 2.41 2.41 -10.32
CA TRP A 52 2.62 1.39 -9.29
C TRP A 52 1.88 0.07 -9.59
N VAL A 53 0.97 0.05 -10.56
CA VAL A 53 0.13 -1.12 -10.86
C VAL A 53 0.93 -2.12 -11.70
N ARG A 54 1.01 -3.35 -11.20
CA ARG A 54 1.63 -4.46 -11.92
C ARG A 54 0.79 -4.86 -13.14
N ARG A 55 1.44 -5.34 -14.19
CA ARG A 55 0.86 -5.66 -15.50
C ARG A 55 -0.23 -6.72 -15.40
N ASP A 56 0.04 -7.76 -14.62
CA ASP A 56 -0.92 -8.81 -14.31
C ASP A 56 -2.21 -8.26 -13.68
N VAL A 57 -2.08 -7.30 -12.75
CA VAL A 57 -3.24 -6.61 -12.15
C VAL A 57 -3.97 -5.73 -13.18
N GLY A 58 -3.23 -5.11 -14.11
CA GLY A 58 -3.75 -4.32 -15.22
C GLY A 58 -4.65 -5.08 -16.20
N GLU A 59 -4.39 -6.39 -16.34
CA GLU A 59 -5.09 -7.30 -17.24
C GLU A 59 -6.34 -7.92 -16.60
N CYS A 60 -6.44 -7.88 -15.26
CA CYS A 60 -7.60 -8.37 -14.53
C CYS A 60 -8.85 -7.52 -14.82
N GLN A 61 -9.85 -8.16 -15.44
CA GLN A 61 -11.18 -7.59 -15.66
C GLN A 61 -12.19 -8.25 -14.73
N SER A 62 -13.25 -7.51 -14.39
CA SER A 62 -14.37 -8.11 -13.66
C SER A 62 -15.05 -9.19 -14.50
N VAL A 63 -15.37 -10.30 -13.84
CA VAL A 63 -16.28 -11.33 -14.38
C VAL A 63 -17.74 -10.90 -14.29
N PHE A 64 -18.07 -9.91 -13.44
CA PHE A 64 -19.41 -9.40 -13.27
C PHE A 64 -19.64 -8.19 -14.19
N ARG A 65 -20.22 -8.47 -15.36
CA ARG A 65 -20.45 -7.45 -16.42
C ARG A 65 -21.92 -7.11 -16.58
N SER A 66 -22.81 -7.85 -15.94
CA SER A 66 -24.25 -7.66 -16.06
C SER A 66 -24.95 -7.59 -14.70
N PHE A 67 -26.07 -6.87 -14.65
CA PHE A 67 -26.95 -6.87 -13.48
C PHE A 67 -27.54 -8.25 -13.17
N MET A 68 -27.66 -9.14 -14.15
CA MET A 68 -28.11 -10.52 -13.91
C MET A 68 -27.13 -11.27 -13.01
N GLU A 69 -25.83 -11.19 -13.28
CA GLU A 69 -24.80 -11.84 -12.48
C GLU A 69 -24.73 -11.23 -11.07
N ILE A 70 -24.78 -9.90 -10.97
CA ILE A 70 -24.81 -9.20 -9.68
C ILE A 70 -26.04 -9.60 -8.85
N ASN A 71 -27.21 -9.69 -9.48
CA ASN A 71 -28.44 -10.14 -8.81
C ASN A 71 -28.35 -11.60 -8.37
N ALA A 72 -27.70 -12.46 -9.13
CA ALA A 72 -27.46 -13.85 -8.74
C ALA A 72 -26.57 -13.93 -7.49
N ILE A 73 -25.51 -13.11 -7.42
CA ILE A 73 -24.66 -12.99 -6.22
C ILE A 73 -25.45 -12.50 -5.02
N ARG A 74 -26.24 -11.43 -5.18
CA ARG A 74 -27.04 -10.87 -4.09
C ARG A 74 -28.08 -11.85 -3.53
N LYS A 75 -28.59 -12.76 -4.36
CA LYS A 75 -29.54 -13.80 -3.94
C LYS A 75 -28.87 -14.99 -3.27
N SER A 76 -27.64 -15.32 -3.66
CA SER A 76 -26.92 -16.49 -3.18
C SER A 76 -26.06 -16.22 -1.94
N HIS A 77 -25.62 -14.97 -1.75
CA HIS A 77 -24.68 -14.60 -0.69
C HIS A 77 -25.21 -13.46 0.16
N ARG A 78 -24.83 -13.48 1.44
CA ARG A 78 -25.24 -12.47 2.42
C ARG A 78 -24.31 -11.26 2.37
N ILE A 79 -24.51 -10.41 1.35
CA ILE A 79 -23.65 -9.25 1.07
C ILE A 79 -23.72 -8.18 2.16
N CYS A 80 -24.93 -7.91 2.68
CA CYS A 80 -25.17 -6.90 3.70
C CYS A 80 -26.39 -7.26 4.54
N GLY A 81 -26.47 -6.69 5.75
CA GLY A 81 -27.65 -6.83 6.59
C GLY A 81 -28.89 -6.15 5.99
N SER A 82 -30.08 -6.67 6.27
CA SER A 82 -31.35 -6.12 5.74
C SER A 82 -31.54 -4.64 6.08
N SER A 83 -31.15 -4.22 7.28
CA SER A 83 -31.26 -2.83 7.77
C SER A 83 -30.44 -1.83 6.96
N VAL A 84 -29.30 -2.25 6.39
CA VAL A 84 -28.37 -1.40 5.65
C VAL A 84 -28.46 -1.57 4.14
N SER A 85 -29.18 -2.59 3.65
CA SER A 85 -29.28 -2.93 2.24
C SER A 85 -29.77 -1.80 1.32
N LYS A 86 -30.55 -0.84 1.86
CA LYS A 86 -31.03 0.35 1.14
C LYS A 86 -29.95 1.41 0.89
N PHE A 87 -28.85 1.36 1.63
CA PHE A 87 -27.73 2.29 1.52
C PHE A 87 -26.58 1.75 0.65
N ILE A 88 -26.62 0.46 0.32
CA ILE A 88 -25.56 -0.21 -0.44
C ILE A 88 -26.07 -0.52 -1.85
N ARG A 89 -25.30 -0.10 -2.85
CA ARG A 89 -25.54 -0.42 -4.26
C ARG A 89 -24.44 -1.35 -4.74
N LEU A 90 -24.83 -2.46 -5.36
CA LEU A 90 -23.93 -3.33 -6.09
C LEU A 90 -24.19 -3.12 -7.59
N GLU A 91 -23.14 -2.76 -8.32
CA GLU A 91 -23.21 -2.53 -9.76
C GLU A 91 -22.15 -3.40 -10.47
N PRO A 92 -22.43 -3.87 -11.69
CA PRO A 92 -21.42 -4.55 -12.50
C PRO A 92 -20.33 -3.57 -12.91
N CYS A 93 -19.08 -4.03 -13.00
CA CYS A 93 -18.01 -3.20 -13.50
C CYS A 93 -18.16 -2.99 -15.01
N ARG A 94 -17.77 -1.81 -15.50
CA ARG A 94 -17.79 -1.55 -16.95
C ARG A 94 -16.65 -2.28 -17.64
N PRO A 95 -16.79 -2.64 -18.94
CA PRO A 95 -15.73 -3.35 -19.68
C PRO A 95 -14.38 -2.60 -19.74
N ASP A 96 -14.44 -1.27 -19.73
CA ASP A 96 -13.30 -0.36 -19.72
C ASP A 96 -12.81 0.00 -18.31
N GLU A 97 -13.60 -0.33 -17.28
CA GLU A 97 -13.27 -0.05 -15.90
C GLU A 97 -12.17 -0.99 -15.40
N ARG A 98 -11.19 -0.39 -14.74
CA ARG A 98 -10.07 -1.10 -14.13
C ARG A 98 -10.29 -1.07 -12.63
N VAL A 99 -10.31 -2.24 -11.99
CA VAL A 99 -10.65 -2.42 -10.56
C VAL A 99 -9.66 -1.82 -9.57
N TYR A 100 -8.60 -1.17 -10.06
CA TYR A 100 -7.63 -0.41 -9.28
C TYR A 100 -7.73 1.11 -9.50
N MET A 101 -8.58 1.54 -10.43
CA MET A 101 -8.79 2.96 -10.72
C MET A 101 -9.75 3.56 -9.71
N ARG A 102 -9.41 4.75 -9.23
CA ARG A 102 -10.39 5.62 -8.61
C ARG A 102 -11.45 5.98 -9.64
N GLY A 103 -12.71 5.74 -9.33
CA GLY A 103 -13.78 6.10 -10.26
C GLY A 103 -14.08 7.58 -10.26
N PRO A 104 -15.01 7.97 -11.15
CA PRO A 104 -15.39 9.36 -11.34
C PRO A 104 -16.00 9.95 -10.06
N SER A 105 -16.04 11.29 -9.99
CA SER A 105 -16.71 12.02 -8.93
C SER A 105 -18.14 11.51 -8.72
N GLY A 106 -18.46 11.10 -7.50
CA GLY A 106 -19.70 10.40 -7.17
C GLY A 106 -19.74 9.98 -5.71
N PRO A 107 -20.77 9.21 -5.30
CA PRO A 107 -20.79 8.61 -3.98
C PRO A 107 -19.56 7.72 -3.77
N PRO A 108 -19.05 7.58 -2.54
CA PRO A 108 -17.94 6.68 -2.25
C PRO A 108 -18.29 5.27 -2.68
N PHE A 109 -17.38 4.65 -3.44
CA PHE A 109 -17.52 3.27 -3.88
C PHE A 109 -16.15 2.58 -3.82
N PHE A 110 -16.18 1.25 -3.79
CA PHE A 110 -14.98 0.42 -3.78
C PHE A 110 -15.25 -0.86 -4.58
N TYR A 111 -14.21 -1.45 -5.13
CA TYR A 111 -14.29 -2.79 -5.72
C TYR A 111 -14.09 -3.82 -4.64
N VAL A 112 -14.79 -4.95 -4.78
CA VAL A 112 -14.69 -6.06 -3.86
C VAL A 112 -14.76 -7.36 -4.64
N TYR A 113 -13.90 -8.30 -4.28
CA TYR A 113 -13.93 -9.64 -4.87
C TYR A 113 -15.09 -10.45 -4.28
N GLN A 114 -15.75 -11.24 -5.12
CA GLN A 114 -16.84 -12.11 -4.68
C GLN A 114 -16.40 -13.07 -3.55
N CYS A 115 -15.13 -13.51 -3.56
CA CYS A 115 -14.60 -14.42 -2.54
C CYS A 115 -14.70 -13.87 -1.12
N PHE A 116 -14.81 -12.56 -0.93
CA PHE A 116 -14.99 -11.99 0.41
C PHE A 116 -16.34 -12.40 0.99
N PHE A 117 -17.39 -12.37 0.17
CA PHE A 117 -18.72 -12.79 0.60
C PHE A 117 -18.91 -14.30 0.57
N ARG A 118 -18.32 -14.98 -0.42
CA ARG A 118 -18.46 -16.44 -0.61
C ARG A 118 -17.59 -17.26 0.34
N ASP A 119 -16.30 -16.93 0.38
CA ASP A 119 -15.29 -17.78 1.02
C ASP A 119 -14.95 -17.27 2.43
N LEU A 120 -14.83 -15.95 2.60
CA LEU A 120 -14.58 -15.34 3.92
C LEU A 120 -15.87 -15.13 4.74
N GLY A 121 -17.02 -15.10 4.08
CA GLY A 121 -18.32 -14.91 4.73
C GLY A 121 -18.52 -13.52 5.34
N VAL A 122 -17.73 -12.52 4.94
CA VAL A 122 -17.84 -11.17 5.47
C VAL A 122 -19.12 -10.48 4.99
N CYS A 123 -19.63 -9.53 5.75
CA CYS A 123 -20.89 -8.85 5.45
C CYS A 123 -20.77 -7.34 5.68
N LEU A 124 -21.38 -6.54 4.81
CA LEU A 124 -21.37 -5.08 4.94
C LEU A 124 -22.45 -4.57 5.94
N PRO A 125 -22.16 -3.48 6.68
CA PRO A 125 -20.82 -2.91 6.88
C PRO A 125 -19.93 -3.88 7.66
N PHE A 126 -18.64 -3.90 7.32
CA PHE A 126 -17.67 -4.75 8.02
C PHE A 126 -17.59 -4.35 9.50
N THR A 127 -17.55 -5.36 10.36
CA THR A 127 -17.21 -5.24 11.78
C THR A 127 -15.75 -4.82 11.94
N GLN A 128 -15.39 -4.32 13.13
CA GLN A 128 -14.00 -3.97 13.42
C GLN A 128 -13.06 -5.17 13.19
N PHE A 129 -13.47 -6.36 13.63
CA PHE A 129 -12.72 -7.59 13.40
C PHE A 129 -12.52 -7.89 11.92
N GLU A 130 -13.56 -7.76 11.08
CA GLU A 130 -13.43 -8.00 9.64
C GLU A 130 -12.51 -6.96 8.99
N CYS A 131 -12.57 -5.69 9.40
CA CYS A 131 -11.63 -4.67 8.95
C CYS A 131 -10.18 -5.00 9.33
N ASP A 132 -9.95 -5.38 10.59
CA ASP A 132 -8.62 -5.73 11.10
C ASP A 132 -8.08 -6.98 10.39
N PHE A 133 -8.94 -7.98 10.16
CA PHE A 133 -8.60 -9.19 9.42
C PHE A 133 -8.25 -8.89 7.95
N LEU A 134 -9.08 -8.11 7.25
CA LEU A 134 -8.84 -7.73 5.86
C LEU A 134 -7.56 -6.89 5.72
N ASN A 135 -7.26 -6.03 6.69
CA ASN A 135 -5.99 -5.29 6.75
C ASN A 135 -4.81 -6.24 7.00
N PHE A 136 -4.95 -7.18 7.95
CA PHE A 136 -3.93 -8.18 8.24
C PHE A 136 -3.55 -9.02 7.00
N ILE A 137 -4.50 -9.35 6.14
CA ILE A 137 -4.26 -10.06 4.87
C ILE A 137 -3.95 -9.14 3.68
N ASN A 138 -3.65 -7.85 3.92
CA ASN A 138 -3.35 -6.82 2.91
C ASN A 138 -4.44 -6.68 1.82
N SER A 139 -5.71 -6.88 2.19
CA SER A 139 -6.86 -6.84 1.29
C SER A 139 -7.72 -5.59 1.44
N ALA A 140 -7.55 -4.83 2.52
CA ALA A 140 -8.14 -3.52 2.70
C ALA A 140 -7.04 -2.48 3.00
N PRO A 141 -7.12 -1.27 2.43
CA PRO A 141 -6.22 -0.19 2.79
C PRO A 141 -6.45 0.24 4.25
N CYS A 142 -5.34 0.59 4.92
CA CYS A 142 -5.30 1.07 6.30
C CYS A 142 -5.80 2.52 6.46
#